data_AF-I6ND53-F1
#
_entry.id   AF-I6ND53-F1
#
_cell.length_a   1.000
_cell.length_b   1.000
_cell.length_c   1.000
_cell.angle_alpha   90.00
_cell.angle_beta   90.00
_cell.angle_gamma   90.00
#
_symmetry.space_group_name_H-M   'P 1'
#
loop_
_entity.id
_entity.type
_entity.pdbx_description
1 polymer ?
#
loop_
_entity_poly.entity_id
_entity_poly.type
_entity_poly.pdbx_seq_one_letter_code
_entity_poly.pdbx_strand_id
1 'polypeptide(L)'
;MSRRNYIGQWITGLAVVSTFIAFHLLFPSSEILEDSSSYPGIGSFRSEKWSQQQKHEKPLRVAKYYNSDASLDIPYLEKINKFWHVRGSTQIKNWDEIKLTRSGERERSGLVLSNGIGDNTIDDFEVVVEFAIDLSDRTKLHGDGMAIVITSLQEYMTADLHSSYAKKQFYLNHGIELDNNELMGFPRNIPGLSVVIDTYKNSANTKYKPPFISAFINDDVKQQYYDIKSDGVDSTCRHLASQEMLSVIDTSRVRIIYLESVGFLKIDIDYGFQDHWTQLFKQEKGVQLPKHPRTGERFIGVGARNGELTQTVILHRVHTYEYHWTHDQEDNKEDTFDYVEEITRYLKWELGEVVKMEEDEYTRWSLIRGQMYDADFKEDEAPKRVSYLFRTIKFLKRSLVWLGMATIAYLISVYLRVILRKKGFLRGRMKGREFPVGILGK
;
A
#
# COMPACT_ATOMS: atom_id res chain seq x y z
N MET A 1 37.21 81.97 2.25
CA MET A 1 36.84 80.65 2.79
C MET A 1 35.43 80.32 2.29
N SER A 2 35.09 79.23 1.61
CA SER A 2 35.84 78.13 0.99
C SER A 2 35.06 77.73 -0.27
N ARG A 3 35.56 78.09 -1.46
CA ARG A 3 35.08 77.59 -2.77
C ARG A 3 35.62 76.17 -3.06
N ARG A 4 35.63 75.32 -2.04
CA ARG A 4 35.98 73.90 -2.13
C ARG A 4 34.85 73.15 -1.46
N ASN A 5 33.99 72.53 -2.26
CA ASN A 5 33.24 71.29 -1.95
C ASN A 5 32.11 70.99 -2.96
N TYR A 6 31.91 71.81 -4.00
CA TYR A 6 30.96 71.46 -5.06
C TYR A 6 31.44 70.26 -5.90
N ILE A 7 32.74 70.15 -6.18
CA ILE A 7 33.27 69.03 -6.99
C ILE A 7 33.07 67.68 -6.28
N GLY A 8 33.23 67.63 -4.95
CA GLY A 8 32.99 66.41 -4.18
C GLY A 8 31.54 65.96 -4.23
N GLN A 9 30.58 66.89 -4.19
CA GLN A 9 29.15 66.59 -4.29
C GLN A 9 28.74 66.08 -5.68
N TRP A 10 29.38 66.58 -6.74
CA TRP A 10 29.14 66.08 -8.10
C TRP A 10 29.72 64.68 -8.32
N ILE A 11 30.89 64.38 -7.73
CA ILE A 11 31.50 63.05 -7.82
C ILE A 11 30.70 62.02 -7.02
N THR A 12 30.23 62.36 -5.82
CA THR A 12 29.38 61.45 -5.04
C THR A 12 28.02 61.26 -5.71
N GLY A 13 27.43 62.30 -6.30
CA GLY A 13 26.21 62.20 -7.10
C GLY A 13 26.37 61.25 -8.30
N LEU A 14 27.48 61.39 -9.05
CA LEU A 14 27.78 60.50 -10.18
C LEU A 14 28.01 59.05 -9.76
N ALA A 15 28.68 58.83 -8.62
CA ALA A 15 28.91 57.48 -8.09
C ALA A 15 27.61 56.80 -7.62
N VAL A 16 26.69 57.55 -7.00
CA VAL A 16 25.38 57.04 -6.58
C VAL A 16 24.50 56.74 -7.81
N VAL A 17 24.52 57.59 -8.82
CA VAL A 17 23.76 57.35 -10.07
C VAL A 17 24.35 56.17 -10.85
N SER A 18 25.67 56.02 -10.92
CA SER A 18 26.27 54.87 -11.64
C SER A 18 26.03 53.56 -10.91
N THR A 19 26.04 53.55 -9.57
CA THR A 19 25.68 52.36 -8.78
C THR A 19 24.19 52.02 -8.90
N PHE A 20 23.31 53.01 -8.97
CA PHE A 20 21.88 52.81 -9.19
C PHE A 20 21.59 52.24 -10.60
N ILE A 21 22.28 52.76 -11.64
CA ILE A 21 22.19 52.23 -13.00
C ILE A 21 22.76 50.82 -13.09
N ALA A 22 23.93 50.56 -12.47
CA ALA A 22 24.51 49.22 -12.42
C ALA A 22 23.60 48.23 -11.67
N PHE A 23 22.95 48.68 -10.59
CA PHE A 23 21.99 47.88 -9.84
C PHE A 23 20.75 47.55 -10.68
N HIS A 24 20.18 48.50 -11.43
CA HIS A 24 19.04 48.23 -12.33
C HIS A 24 19.40 47.41 -13.58
N LEU A 25 20.65 47.49 -14.05
CA LEU A 25 21.13 46.62 -15.14
C LEU A 25 21.40 45.19 -14.67
N LEU A 26 21.84 45.01 -13.41
CA LEU A 26 22.11 43.70 -12.82
C LEU A 26 20.86 43.06 -12.20
N PHE A 27 19.88 43.86 -11.79
CA PHE A 27 18.66 43.42 -11.13
C PHE A 27 17.46 44.20 -11.69
N PRO A 28 16.96 43.86 -12.89
CA PRO A 28 15.73 44.44 -13.41
C PRO A 28 14.58 44.10 -12.46
N SER A 29 13.97 45.12 -11.87
CA SER A 29 12.84 45.01 -10.95
C SER A 29 11.61 44.47 -11.68
N SER A 30 11.13 43.31 -11.26
CA SER A 30 9.82 42.79 -11.65
C SER A 30 8.74 43.46 -10.80
N GLU A 31 8.25 44.62 -11.24
CA GLU A 31 6.94 45.10 -10.82
C GLU A 31 5.90 44.72 -11.90
N ILE A 32 4.93 43.95 -11.41
CA ILE A 32 3.72 43.49 -12.06
C ILE A 32 2.75 44.68 -12.11
N LEU A 33 2.29 45.02 -13.32
CA LEU A 33 1.03 45.74 -13.51
C LEU A 33 -0.02 44.71 -13.93
N GLU A 34 -1.06 44.58 -13.12
CA GLU A 34 -2.33 43.99 -13.50
C GLU A 34 -2.91 44.75 -14.71
N ASP A 35 -3.02 44.11 -15.86
CA ASP A 35 -4.33 43.91 -16.47
C ASP A 35 -4.30 42.74 -17.48
N SER A 36 -5.37 41.96 -17.40
CA SER A 36 -5.94 40.97 -18.29
C SER A 36 -5.17 40.44 -19.52
N SER A 37 -5.26 39.11 -19.63
CA SER A 37 -4.96 38.25 -20.78
C SER A 37 -3.50 37.92 -21.05
N SER A 38 -3.20 36.63 -20.85
CA SER A 38 -2.09 35.90 -21.48
C SER A 38 -0.67 36.44 -21.22
N TYR A 39 -0.02 35.96 -20.16
CA TYR A 39 1.44 35.91 -20.11
C TYR A 39 1.98 34.53 -19.72
N PRO A 40 3.15 34.16 -20.27
CA PRO A 40 3.64 32.81 -20.38
C PRO A 40 4.36 32.41 -19.10
N GLY A 41 3.89 31.33 -18.49
CA GLY A 41 4.59 30.69 -17.39
C GLY A 41 5.96 30.17 -17.83
N ILE A 42 6.81 29.97 -16.84
CA ILE A 42 8.19 29.46 -16.81
C ILE A 42 8.32 28.02 -17.39
N GLY A 43 7.43 27.62 -18.30
CA GLY A 43 7.60 26.51 -19.24
C GLY A 43 8.33 26.89 -20.54
N SER A 44 8.48 28.18 -20.89
CA SER A 44 9.00 28.56 -22.21
C SER A 44 10.52 28.38 -22.36
N PHE A 45 11.31 28.62 -21.31
CA PHE A 45 12.78 28.45 -21.40
C PHE A 45 13.21 26.96 -21.41
N ARG A 46 12.35 26.07 -20.90
CA ARG A 46 12.47 24.60 -21.04
C ARG A 46 11.77 24.09 -22.31
N SER A 47 11.00 24.92 -23.02
CA SER A 47 10.37 24.55 -24.28
C SER A 47 11.28 24.84 -25.47
N GLU A 48 11.97 25.98 -25.51
CA GLU A 48 12.75 26.39 -26.69
C GLU A 48 14.02 25.56 -26.91
N LYS A 49 14.78 25.25 -25.86
CA LYS A 49 15.99 24.40 -25.95
C LYS A 49 15.68 22.96 -26.35
N TRP A 50 14.46 22.51 -26.08
CA TRP A 50 13.98 21.15 -26.34
C TRP A 50 13.21 21.05 -27.67
N SER A 51 12.63 22.16 -28.17
CA SER A 51 12.01 22.24 -29.49
C SER A 51 12.99 21.95 -30.64
N GLN A 52 14.28 22.25 -30.45
CA GLN A 52 15.30 21.91 -31.44
C GLN A 52 15.75 20.44 -31.37
N GLN A 53 15.59 19.79 -30.21
CA GLN A 53 15.91 18.37 -30.02
C GLN A 53 14.74 17.46 -30.44
N GLN A 54 13.51 17.98 -30.39
CA GLN A 54 12.27 17.29 -30.79
C GLN A 54 12.10 17.03 -32.29
N LYS A 55 12.86 17.68 -33.18
CA LYS A 55 12.69 17.50 -34.64
C LYS A 55 13.06 16.11 -35.17
N HIS A 56 13.65 15.23 -34.34
CA HIS A 56 14.07 13.89 -34.74
C HIS A 56 13.64 12.75 -33.80
N GLU A 57 12.86 13.02 -32.75
CA GLU A 57 12.41 11.96 -31.84
C GLU A 57 11.08 11.36 -32.32
N LYS A 58 11.01 10.02 -32.33
CA LYS A 58 9.78 9.29 -32.66
C LYS A 58 8.67 9.69 -31.67
N PRO A 59 7.41 9.83 -32.12
CA PRO A 59 6.30 10.13 -31.22
C PRO A 59 6.16 9.02 -30.16
N LEU A 60 5.76 9.41 -28.94
CA LEU A 60 5.47 8.45 -27.88
C LEU A 60 4.32 7.54 -28.32
N ARG A 61 4.53 6.24 -28.16
CA ARG A 61 3.53 5.21 -28.48
C ARG A 61 2.68 4.81 -27.28
N VAL A 62 3.06 5.19 -26.06
CA VAL A 62 2.28 5.00 -24.83
C VAL A 62 1.66 6.33 -24.41
N ALA A 63 0.41 6.28 -23.95
CA ALA A 63 -0.32 7.43 -23.44
C ALA A 63 -1.04 7.10 -22.12
N LYS A 64 -1.38 8.17 -21.41
CA LYS A 64 -2.12 8.15 -20.14
C LYS A 64 -3.62 8.29 -20.42
N TYR A 65 -4.41 7.31 -20.01
CA TYR A 65 -5.85 7.24 -20.17
C TYR A 65 -6.54 7.41 -18.82
N TYR A 66 -7.63 8.17 -18.77
CA TYR A 66 -8.40 8.35 -17.54
C TYR A 66 -9.31 7.14 -17.30
N ASN A 67 -9.15 6.47 -16.16
CA ASN A 67 -10.04 5.38 -15.75
C ASN A 67 -11.21 5.99 -14.95
N SER A 68 -12.41 6.03 -15.56
CA SER A 68 -13.60 6.60 -14.93
C SER A 68 -14.11 5.80 -13.74
N ASP A 69 -13.86 4.49 -13.76
CA ASP A 69 -14.48 3.50 -12.88
C ASP A 69 -13.68 3.40 -11.58
N ALA A 70 -12.35 3.52 -11.68
CA ALA A 70 -11.42 3.68 -10.57
C ALA A 70 -11.26 5.14 -10.10
N SER A 71 -12.05 6.08 -10.62
CA SER A 71 -12.02 7.50 -10.23
C SER A 71 -13.28 7.93 -9.49
N LEU A 72 -13.13 8.92 -8.60
CA LEU A 72 -14.20 9.50 -7.80
C LEU A 72 -14.07 11.02 -7.73
N ASP A 73 -15.03 11.72 -8.34
CA ASP A 73 -15.11 13.18 -8.41
C ASP A 73 -16.58 13.62 -8.47
N ILE A 74 -16.82 14.92 -8.39
CA ILE A 74 -18.16 15.52 -8.39
C ILE A 74 -18.79 15.33 -9.79
N PRO A 75 -20.05 14.87 -9.90
CA PRO A 75 -20.97 14.48 -8.82
C PRO A 75 -20.73 13.05 -8.30
N TYR A 76 -20.66 12.90 -6.98
CA TYR A 76 -20.21 11.63 -6.37
C TYR A 76 -21.23 10.48 -6.40
N LEU A 77 -22.52 10.74 -6.22
CA LEU A 77 -23.51 9.69 -5.94
C LEU A 77 -23.64 8.67 -7.07
N GLU A 78 -23.52 9.10 -8.33
CA GLU A 78 -23.57 8.17 -9.46
C GLU A 78 -22.40 7.20 -9.41
N LYS A 79 -21.17 7.73 -9.25
CA LYS A 79 -19.95 6.93 -9.16
C LYS A 79 -19.98 6.02 -7.94
N ILE A 80 -20.45 6.52 -6.80
CA ILE A 80 -20.57 5.73 -5.58
C ILE A 80 -21.55 4.58 -5.74
N ASN A 81 -22.71 4.81 -6.35
CA ASN A 81 -23.69 3.74 -6.54
C ASN A 81 -23.19 2.63 -7.49
N LYS A 82 -22.29 2.96 -8.41
CA LYS A 82 -21.83 2.03 -9.47
C LYS A 82 -20.48 1.40 -9.20
N PHE A 83 -19.52 2.16 -8.69
CA PHE A 83 -18.10 1.84 -8.73
C PHE A 83 -17.38 1.89 -7.37
N TRP A 84 -18.05 2.33 -6.31
CA TRP A 84 -17.43 2.46 -4.99
C TRP A 84 -18.28 1.89 -3.86
N HIS A 85 -17.62 1.31 -2.87
CA HIS A 85 -18.18 0.91 -1.60
C HIS A 85 -17.88 1.98 -0.54
N VAL A 86 -18.87 2.25 0.31
CA VAL A 86 -18.77 3.24 1.38
C VAL A 86 -19.09 2.56 2.69
N ARG A 87 -18.28 2.79 3.73
CA ARG A 87 -18.51 2.26 5.08
C ARG A 87 -18.17 3.26 6.17
N GLY A 88 -18.66 2.96 7.37
CA GLY A 88 -18.38 3.73 8.57
C GLY A 88 -19.24 5.00 8.67
N SER A 89 -18.61 6.08 9.11
CA SER A 89 -19.22 7.40 9.35
C SER A 89 -19.14 8.35 8.15
N THR A 90 -18.75 7.84 6.97
CA THR A 90 -18.59 8.62 5.75
C THR A 90 -19.88 9.36 5.37
N GLN A 91 -19.79 10.67 5.18
CA GLN A 91 -20.88 11.53 4.74
C GLN A 91 -20.59 12.06 3.34
N ILE A 92 -21.55 11.90 2.43
CA ILE A 92 -21.39 12.29 1.03
C ILE A 92 -22.32 13.46 0.75
N LYS A 93 -21.75 14.59 0.34
CA LYS A 93 -22.50 15.67 -0.29
C LYS A 93 -22.20 15.64 -1.78
N ASN A 94 -23.19 15.22 -2.57
CA ASN A 94 -23.01 14.92 -4.01
C ASN A 94 -22.25 15.98 -4.82
N TRP A 95 -22.45 17.26 -4.51
CA TRP A 95 -21.94 18.41 -5.28
C TRP A 95 -20.86 19.21 -4.56
N ASP A 96 -20.29 18.69 -3.47
CA ASP A 96 -19.40 19.46 -2.59
C ASP A 96 -18.19 18.63 -2.16
N GLU A 97 -18.39 17.65 -1.27
CA GLU A 97 -17.28 16.94 -0.64
C GLU A 97 -17.74 15.59 -0.05
N ILE A 98 -16.76 14.70 0.19
CA ILE A 98 -16.94 13.49 0.99
C ILE A 98 -16.20 13.67 2.31
N LYS A 99 -16.92 13.66 3.44
CA LYS A 99 -16.29 13.67 4.77
C LYS A 99 -16.12 12.24 5.25
N LEU A 100 -14.88 11.82 5.43
CA LEU A 100 -14.56 10.50 5.97
C LEU A 100 -14.74 10.48 7.49
N THR A 101 -14.34 11.56 8.17
CA THR A 101 -14.55 11.78 9.61
C THR A 101 -14.92 13.22 9.90
N ARG A 102 -15.46 13.48 11.10
CA ARG A 102 -15.87 14.82 11.54
C ARG A 102 -15.33 15.13 12.94
N SER A 103 -14.81 16.34 13.12
CA SER A 103 -14.41 16.82 14.45
C SER A 103 -15.59 16.79 15.44
N GLY A 104 -15.35 16.33 16.66
CA GLY A 104 -16.36 16.10 17.70
C GLY A 104 -16.92 14.66 17.74
N GLU A 105 -16.71 13.85 16.70
CA GLU A 105 -17.16 12.46 16.67
C GLU A 105 -16.00 11.50 17.03
N ARG A 106 -16.00 11.01 18.28
CA ARG A 106 -14.98 10.09 18.82
C ARG A 106 -15.21 8.64 18.41
N GLU A 107 -14.13 7.87 18.31
CA GLU A 107 -14.15 6.44 17.97
C GLU A 107 -14.96 6.15 16.69
N ARG A 108 -14.81 7.04 15.70
CA ARG A 108 -15.46 6.93 14.40
C ARG A 108 -14.42 6.78 13.32
N SER A 109 -14.69 5.90 12.37
CA SER A 109 -13.95 5.81 11.12
C SER A 109 -14.91 5.88 9.95
N GLY A 110 -14.42 6.31 8.80
CA GLY A 110 -15.15 6.30 7.54
C GLY A 110 -14.19 6.01 6.41
N LEU A 111 -14.66 5.27 5.41
CA LEU A 111 -13.83 4.93 4.26
C LEU A 111 -14.67 4.77 2.99
N VAL A 112 -13.99 4.89 1.87
CA VAL A 112 -14.46 4.55 0.53
C VAL A 112 -13.47 3.60 -0.14
N LEU A 113 -13.95 2.64 -0.93
CA LEU A 113 -13.13 1.66 -1.65
C LEU A 113 -13.74 1.37 -3.03
N SER A 114 -12.97 1.42 -4.10
CA SER A 114 -13.44 1.05 -5.45
C SER A 114 -13.89 -0.42 -5.50
N ASN A 115 -14.87 -0.76 -6.33
CA ASN A 115 -15.54 -2.07 -6.30
C ASN A 115 -15.10 -3.10 -7.37
N GLY A 116 -14.12 -2.76 -8.22
CA GLY A 116 -13.65 -3.66 -9.29
C GLY A 116 -14.47 -3.63 -10.58
N ILE A 117 -15.68 -3.09 -10.56
CA ILE A 117 -16.55 -3.08 -11.74
C ILE A 117 -15.96 -2.09 -12.76
N GLY A 118 -15.61 -2.58 -13.95
CA GLY A 118 -15.06 -1.72 -15.02
C GLY A 118 -13.70 -2.12 -15.57
N ASP A 119 -13.12 -3.23 -15.10
CA ASP A 119 -11.74 -3.68 -15.37
C ASP A 119 -10.71 -2.91 -14.53
N ASN A 120 -10.73 -3.12 -13.20
CA ASN A 120 -9.70 -2.57 -12.30
C ASN A 120 -8.42 -3.42 -12.28
N THR A 121 -8.07 -4.08 -13.38
CA THR A 121 -6.75 -4.70 -13.56
C THR A 121 -5.70 -3.63 -13.88
N ILE A 122 -5.56 -2.68 -12.95
CA ILE A 122 -4.65 -1.55 -13.08
C ILE A 122 -3.21 -2.04 -12.82
N ASP A 123 -2.48 -2.28 -13.90
CA ASP A 123 -1.12 -2.83 -13.86
C ASP A 123 -0.06 -1.73 -13.89
N ASP A 124 -0.25 -0.79 -14.81
CA ASP A 124 0.56 0.42 -14.95
C ASP A 124 -0.34 1.63 -14.81
N PHE A 125 -0.28 2.31 -13.66
CA PHE A 125 -1.25 3.34 -13.33
C PHE A 125 -0.68 4.50 -12.49
N GLU A 126 -1.45 5.58 -12.46
CA GLU A 126 -1.26 6.74 -11.61
C GLU A 126 -2.56 7.07 -10.87
N VAL A 127 -2.52 7.13 -9.55
CA VAL A 127 -3.62 7.60 -8.70
C VAL A 127 -3.24 8.93 -8.07
N VAL A 128 -4.11 9.93 -8.19
CA VAL A 128 -4.00 11.22 -7.53
C VAL A 128 -5.19 11.38 -6.58
N VAL A 129 -4.90 11.45 -5.28
CA VAL A 129 -5.89 11.68 -4.23
C VAL A 129 -5.77 13.11 -3.73
N GLU A 130 -6.85 13.88 -3.83
CA GLU A 130 -6.97 15.23 -3.31
C GLU A 130 -7.79 15.21 -2.02
N PHE A 131 -7.23 15.77 -0.96
CA PHE A 131 -7.84 15.73 0.36
C PHE A 131 -7.52 17.00 1.15
N ALA A 132 -8.29 17.23 2.21
CA ALA A 132 -8.02 18.24 3.21
C ALA A 132 -8.19 17.64 4.61
N ILE A 133 -7.34 18.07 5.53
CA ILE A 133 -7.44 17.73 6.96
C ILE A 133 -7.58 19.04 7.71
N ASP A 134 -8.67 19.20 8.44
CA ASP A 134 -8.91 20.42 9.21
C ASP A 134 -8.01 20.47 10.45
N LEU A 135 -6.87 21.17 10.29
CA LEU A 135 -5.89 21.47 11.34
C LEU A 135 -5.92 22.96 11.74
N SER A 136 -7.02 23.65 11.44
CA SER A 136 -7.13 25.11 11.57
C SER A 136 -6.92 25.60 13.01
N ASP A 137 -7.42 24.85 13.99
CA ASP A 137 -7.25 25.16 15.41
C ASP A 137 -5.94 24.57 15.95
N ARG A 138 -4.83 25.28 15.74
CA ARG A 138 -3.49 24.88 16.24
C ARG A 138 -3.39 24.75 17.75
N THR A 139 -4.38 25.21 18.51
CA THR A 139 -4.40 25.10 19.97
C THR A 139 -5.00 23.79 20.47
N LYS A 140 -5.76 23.10 19.61
CA LYS A 140 -6.33 21.78 19.90
C LYS A 140 -5.42 20.68 19.39
N LEU A 141 -5.41 19.58 20.15
CA LEU A 141 -4.86 18.32 19.67
C LEU A 141 -5.85 17.70 18.68
N HIS A 142 -5.32 17.26 17.54
CA HIS A 142 -6.06 16.61 16.46
C HIS A 142 -5.61 15.14 16.37
N GLY A 143 -6.46 14.30 15.79
CA GLY A 143 -6.17 12.87 15.60
C GLY A 143 -7.34 12.13 14.96
N ASP A 144 -7.12 10.94 14.39
CA ASP A 144 -5.83 10.22 14.34
C ASP A 144 -5.13 10.42 12.98
N GLY A 145 -5.89 10.37 11.88
CA GLY A 145 -5.29 10.54 10.56
C GLY A 145 -6.15 10.00 9.43
N MET A 146 -5.50 9.76 8.29
CA MET A 146 -6.09 9.11 7.13
C MET A 146 -5.12 8.14 6.47
N ALA A 147 -5.64 7.20 5.69
CA ALA A 147 -4.85 6.30 4.86
C ALA A 147 -5.40 6.26 3.44
N ILE A 148 -4.49 6.23 2.48
CA ILE A 148 -4.76 5.89 1.08
C ILE A 148 -4.23 4.48 0.87
N VAL A 149 -5.07 3.58 0.37
CA VAL A 149 -4.72 2.18 0.17
C VAL A 149 -4.89 1.78 -1.29
N ILE A 150 -3.98 0.95 -1.79
CA ILE A 150 -4.14 0.19 -3.03
C ILE A 150 -4.03 -1.28 -2.62
N THR A 151 -5.17 -1.97 -2.60
CA THR A 151 -5.30 -3.29 -2.00
C THR A 151 -5.76 -4.34 -2.99
N SER A 152 -5.38 -5.59 -2.76
CA SER A 152 -5.89 -6.75 -3.50
C SER A 152 -7.23 -7.28 -2.99
N LEU A 153 -7.80 -6.71 -1.92
CA LEU A 153 -8.97 -7.28 -1.25
C LEU A 153 -10.09 -6.26 -1.06
N GLN A 154 -11.30 -6.61 -1.49
CA GLN A 154 -12.50 -5.78 -1.31
C GLN A 154 -13.67 -6.51 -0.65
N GLU A 155 -13.64 -7.84 -0.60
CA GLU A 155 -14.74 -8.74 -0.21
C GLU A 155 -15.27 -8.42 1.19
N TYR A 156 -14.40 -7.93 2.07
CA TYR A 156 -14.79 -7.54 3.40
C TYR A 156 -15.82 -6.39 3.41
N MET A 157 -15.90 -5.59 2.35
CA MET A 157 -16.83 -4.48 2.17
C MET A 157 -18.26 -4.93 1.81
N THR A 158 -18.39 -6.05 1.12
CA THR A 158 -19.67 -6.55 0.59
C THR A 158 -20.17 -7.81 1.32
N ALA A 159 -19.29 -8.54 1.98
CA ALA A 159 -19.64 -9.76 2.70
C ALA A 159 -20.62 -9.49 3.85
N ASP A 160 -21.65 -10.34 3.95
CA ASP A 160 -22.54 -10.41 5.11
C ASP A 160 -21.78 -11.04 6.30
N LEU A 161 -21.31 -10.17 7.19
CA LEU A 161 -20.46 -10.52 8.33
C LEU A 161 -21.15 -10.20 9.66
N HIS A 162 -22.49 -10.30 9.71
CA HIS A 162 -23.26 -9.97 10.91
C HIS A 162 -23.04 -10.94 12.07
N SER A 163 -22.74 -12.22 11.81
CA SER A 163 -22.52 -13.23 12.85
C SER A 163 -21.05 -13.42 13.20
N SER A 164 -20.75 -13.70 14.47
CA SER A 164 -19.38 -14.06 14.91
C SER A 164 -18.83 -15.28 14.16
N TYR A 165 -19.70 -16.21 13.75
CA TYR A 165 -19.32 -17.35 12.93
C TYR A 165 -18.88 -16.93 11.53
N ALA A 166 -19.66 -16.08 10.85
CA ALA A 166 -19.31 -15.55 9.53
C ALA A 166 -17.99 -14.77 9.56
N LYS A 167 -17.81 -13.89 10.56
CA LYS A 167 -16.53 -13.18 10.78
C LYS A 167 -15.35 -14.12 10.97
N LYS A 168 -15.50 -15.13 11.83
CA LYS A 168 -14.45 -16.13 12.06
C LYS A 168 -14.13 -16.91 10.79
N GLN A 169 -15.14 -17.26 9.99
CA GLN A 169 -14.92 -18.00 8.76
C GLN A 169 -14.28 -17.15 7.67
N PHE A 170 -14.64 -15.86 7.60
CA PHE A 170 -13.96 -14.90 6.74
C PHE A 170 -12.48 -14.76 7.12
N TYR A 171 -12.18 -14.62 8.41
CA TYR A 171 -10.81 -14.58 8.91
C TYR A 171 -10.03 -15.87 8.58
N LEU A 172 -10.64 -17.05 8.74
CA LEU A 172 -9.97 -18.30 8.40
C LEU A 172 -9.64 -18.41 6.90
N ASN A 173 -10.46 -17.81 6.03
CA ASN A 173 -10.26 -17.85 4.59
C ASN A 173 -9.28 -16.76 4.10
N HIS A 174 -9.33 -15.55 4.65
CA HIS A 174 -8.59 -14.39 4.12
C HIS A 174 -7.50 -13.86 5.06
N GLY A 175 -7.51 -14.22 6.35
CA GLY A 175 -6.58 -13.72 7.36
C GLY A 175 -6.86 -12.31 7.90
N ILE A 176 -7.87 -11.59 7.37
CA ILE A 176 -8.12 -10.18 7.69
C ILE A 176 -8.78 -9.97 9.06
N GLU A 177 -8.23 -9.05 9.84
CA GLU A 177 -8.77 -8.62 11.13
C GLU A 177 -9.88 -7.56 10.97
N LEU A 178 -11.09 -8.02 10.60
CA LEU A 178 -12.25 -7.16 10.29
C LEU A 178 -12.68 -6.18 11.39
N ASP A 179 -12.48 -6.57 12.65
CA ASP A 179 -12.90 -5.77 13.80
C ASP A 179 -11.80 -4.76 14.23
N ASN A 180 -10.60 -4.85 13.62
CA ASN A 180 -9.47 -4.00 13.96
C ASN A 180 -9.19 -2.99 12.84
N ASN A 181 -9.85 -1.83 12.94
CA ASN A 181 -9.77 -0.74 11.98
C ASN A 181 -8.66 0.29 12.31
N GLU A 182 -7.54 -0.15 12.88
CA GLU A 182 -6.43 0.72 13.32
C GLU A 182 -5.65 1.34 12.14
N LEU A 183 -5.76 0.81 10.92
CA LEU A 183 -5.20 1.45 9.73
C LEU A 183 -6.18 2.51 9.20
N MET A 184 -6.39 3.55 10.00
CA MET A 184 -7.21 4.73 9.66
C MET A 184 -8.57 4.37 9.06
N GLY A 185 -9.26 3.38 9.65
CA GLY A 185 -10.56 2.91 9.20
C GLY A 185 -10.54 1.59 8.42
N PHE A 186 -9.41 1.23 7.81
CA PHE A 186 -9.19 -0.08 7.20
C PHE A 186 -8.74 -1.13 8.22
N PRO A 187 -8.99 -2.43 7.96
CA PRO A 187 -8.36 -3.50 8.69
C PRO A 187 -6.83 -3.32 8.76
N ARG A 188 -6.24 -3.46 9.95
CA ARG A 188 -4.81 -3.18 10.15
C ARG A 188 -3.85 -4.03 9.34
N ASN A 189 -4.30 -5.20 8.88
CA ASN A 189 -3.54 -6.15 8.10
C ASN A 189 -4.06 -6.27 6.65
N ILE A 190 -4.68 -5.21 6.13
CA ILE A 190 -5.11 -5.19 4.72
C ILE A 190 -3.88 -5.38 3.80
N PRO A 191 -3.93 -6.28 2.80
CA PRO A 191 -2.83 -6.48 1.85
C PRO A 191 -2.74 -5.30 0.89
N GLY A 192 -1.53 -4.97 0.44
CA GLY A 192 -1.31 -3.92 -0.54
C GLY A 192 -0.44 -2.77 -0.04
N LEU A 193 -0.44 -1.67 -0.81
CA LEU A 193 0.22 -0.43 -0.44
C LEU A 193 -0.70 0.38 0.48
N SER A 194 -0.13 0.90 1.57
CA SER A 194 -0.80 1.83 2.48
C SER A 194 0.05 3.08 2.65
N VAL A 195 -0.49 4.23 2.27
CA VAL A 195 0.08 5.55 2.53
C VAL A 195 -0.71 6.19 3.66
N VAL A 196 -0.11 6.22 4.84
CA VAL A 196 -0.72 6.68 6.09
C VAL A 196 -0.26 8.11 6.37
N ILE A 197 -1.22 9.01 6.56
CA ILE A 197 -1.01 10.37 7.03
C ILE A 197 -1.47 10.41 8.48
N ASP A 198 -0.51 10.48 9.39
CA ASP A 198 -0.75 10.56 10.82
C ASP A 198 -0.71 12.01 11.28
N THR A 199 -1.66 12.38 12.11
CA THR A 199 -1.86 13.75 12.61
C THR A 199 -1.68 13.83 14.12
N TYR A 200 -1.46 12.68 14.76
CA TYR A 200 -1.19 12.56 16.17
C TYR A 200 0.10 11.79 16.39
N LYS A 201 0.68 11.89 17.60
CA LYS A 201 1.87 11.15 17.97
C LYS A 201 1.50 10.25 19.14
N ASN A 202 1.26 8.97 18.87
CA ASN A 202 0.91 7.98 19.89
C ASN A 202 2.12 7.52 20.69
N SER A 203 3.29 7.44 20.07
CA SER A 203 4.50 6.93 20.71
C SER A 203 5.57 8.00 20.92
N ALA A 204 6.20 8.01 22.08
CA ALA A 204 7.34 8.88 22.35
C ALA A 204 8.52 8.61 21.39
N ASN A 205 8.66 7.36 20.92
CA ASN A 205 9.73 6.90 20.03
C ASN A 205 9.58 7.42 18.59
N THR A 206 8.41 7.93 18.22
CA THR A 206 8.15 8.46 16.89
C THR A 206 9.04 9.67 16.64
N LYS A 207 9.90 9.54 15.63
CA LYS A 207 10.90 10.55 15.30
C LYS A 207 10.28 11.84 14.74
N TYR A 208 9.18 11.69 14.01
CA TYR A 208 8.55 12.75 13.23
C TYR A 208 7.55 13.53 14.06
N LYS A 209 7.45 14.84 13.81
CA LYS A 209 6.38 15.69 14.34
C LYS A 209 5.12 15.53 13.49
N PRO A 210 3.93 15.40 14.10
CA PRO A 210 2.68 15.44 13.36
C PRO A 210 2.44 16.81 12.70
N PRO A 211 1.84 16.85 11.51
CA PRO A 211 1.48 15.69 10.68
C PRO A 211 2.69 15.08 9.98
N PHE A 212 2.70 13.75 9.81
CA PHE A 212 3.71 13.05 9.02
C PHE A 212 3.07 11.97 8.15
N ILE A 213 3.71 11.68 7.03
CA ILE A 213 3.27 10.67 6.06
C ILE A 213 4.23 9.49 6.08
N SER A 214 3.69 8.29 5.99
CA SER A 214 4.45 7.03 5.96
C SER A 214 3.85 6.07 4.94
N ALA A 215 4.69 5.30 4.25
CA ALA A 215 4.26 4.31 3.27
C ALA A 215 4.70 2.90 3.69
N PHE A 216 3.78 1.95 3.56
CA PHE A 216 3.96 0.55 3.94
C PHE A 216 3.43 -0.36 2.83
N ILE A 217 4.08 -1.51 2.65
CA ILE A 217 3.55 -2.62 1.84
C ILE A 217 3.27 -3.80 2.76
N ASN A 218 2.05 -4.34 2.64
CA ASN A 218 1.65 -5.58 3.28
C ASN A 218 1.51 -6.67 2.21
N ASP A 219 2.44 -7.61 2.23
CA ASP A 219 2.53 -8.74 1.30
C ASP A 219 2.02 -10.05 1.94
N ASP A 220 1.90 -10.14 3.28
CA ASP A 220 1.41 -11.33 4.00
C ASP A 220 0.40 -10.94 5.07
N VAL A 221 -0.89 -11.08 4.72
CA VAL A 221 -2.04 -10.74 5.57
C VAL A 221 -2.00 -11.42 6.95
N LYS A 222 -1.39 -12.61 7.08
CA LYS A 222 -1.41 -13.37 8.35
C LYS A 222 -0.30 -12.97 9.31
N GLN A 223 0.79 -12.39 8.82
CA GLN A 223 1.97 -12.06 9.62
C GLN A 223 2.21 -10.54 9.71
N GLN A 224 1.79 -9.80 8.69
CA GLN A 224 2.06 -8.38 8.53
C GLN A 224 0.85 -7.55 8.90
N TYR A 225 1.08 -6.51 9.71
CA TYR A 225 0.07 -5.55 10.12
C TYR A 225 0.70 -4.18 10.41
N TYR A 226 -0.14 -3.15 10.33
CA TYR A 226 0.16 -1.81 10.83
C TYR A 226 -0.09 -1.72 12.34
N ASP A 227 0.81 -1.04 13.04
CA ASP A 227 0.67 -0.77 14.48
C ASP A 227 0.48 0.72 14.75
N ILE A 228 -0.77 1.14 15.02
CA ILE A 228 -1.11 2.54 15.29
C ILE A 228 -0.44 3.06 16.57
N LYS A 229 -0.23 2.20 17.57
CA LYS A 229 0.27 2.61 18.90
C LYS A 229 1.72 3.09 18.84
N SER A 230 2.51 2.52 17.95
CA SER A 230 3.89 2.92 17.66
C SER A 230 3.99 3.91 16.50
N ASP A 231 2.88 4.49 16.04
CA ASP A 231 2.80 5.32 14.83
C ASP A 231 3.41 4.63 13.60
N GLY A 232 3.27 3.31 13.55
CA GLY A 232 3.78 2.45 12.49
C GLY A 232 5.23 1.98 12.66
N VAL A 233 5.98 2.43 13.67
CA VAL A 233 7.39 2.05 13.89
C VAL A 233 7.56 0.55 14.16
N ASP A 234 6.66 -0.03 14.95
CA ASP A 234 6.67 -1.46 15.31
C ASP A 234 5.76 -2.30 14.39
N SER A 235 5.37 -1.75 13.22
CA SER A 235 4.61 -2.49 12.21
C SER A 235 5.45 -3.65 11.67
N THR A 236 4.79 -4.78 11.42
CA THR A 236 5.44 -5.94 10.78
C THR A 236 5.40 -5.88 9.25
N CYS A 237 4.60 -4.97 8.68
CA CYS A 237 4.62 -4.64 7.25
C CYS A 237 5.97 -4.09 6.79
N ARG A 238 6.26 -4.20 5.50
CA ARG A 238 7.47 -3.62 4.91
C ARG A 238 7.33 -2.10 4.84
N HIS A 239 8.12 -1.40 5.66
CA HIS A 239 8.21 0.06 5.67
C HIS A 239 8.99 0.56 4.44
N LEU A 240 8.44 1.55 3.72
CA LEU A 240 9.06 2.14 2.54
C LEU A 240 9.71 3.50 2.82
N ALA A 241 8.95 4.41 3.43
CA ALA A 241 9.37 5.77 3.71
C ALA A 241 8.52 6.40 4.82
N SER A 242 9.09 7.39 5.50
CA SER A 242 8.36 8.31 6.39
C SER A 242 8.98 9.70 6.32
N GLN A 243 8.13 10.73 6.34
CA GLN A 243 8.56 12.13 6.31
C GLN A 243 7.57 13.03 7.03
N GLU A 244 8.07 14.09 7.68
CA GLU A 244 7.21 15.18 8.19
C GLU A 244 6.50 15.90 7.05
N MET A 245 5.23 16.23 7.24
CA MET A 245 4.48 17.02 6.28
C MET A 245 4.66 18.50 6.59
N LEU A 246 4.76 19.31 5.53
CA LEU A 246 4.65 20.76 5.67
C LEU A 246 3.23 21.11 6.15
N SER A 247 3.12 22.13 7.00
CA SER A 247 1.84 22.54 7.61
C SER A 247 0.73 22.61 6.55
N VAL A 248 -0.19 21.64 6.60
CA VAL A 248 -1.34 21.53 5.71
C VAL A 248 -2.35 22.58 6.15
N ILE A 249 -2.44 23.71 5.44
CA ILE A 249 -3.43 24.75 5.77
C ILE A 249 -4.72 24.55 4.97
N ASP A 250 -4.64 23.92 3.78
CA ASP A 250 -5.78 23.82 2.87
C ASP A 250 -5.95 22.38 2.34
N THR A 251 -5.67 22.21 1.05
CA THR A 251 -5.88 20.99 0.27
C THR A 251 -4.53 20.48 -0.22
N SER A 252 -4.28 19.19 -0.03
CA SER A 252 -3.07 18.53 -0.51
C SER A 252 -3.43 17.43 -1.51
N ARG A 253 -2.48 17.09 -2.37
CA ARG A 253 -2.60 15.95 -3.29
C ARG A 253 -1.49 14.95 -3.04
N VAL A 254 -1.84 13.68 -2.90
CA VAL A 254 -0.87 12.58 -2.96
C VAL A 254 -1.00 11.92 -4.32
N ARG A 255 0.12 11.71 -4.99
CA ARG A 255 0.21 10.99 -6.26
C ARG A 255 0.99 9.70 -6.06
N ILE A 256 0.41 8.59 -6.48
CA ILE A 256 1.03 7.26 -6.48
C ILE A 256 1.14 6.82 -7.93
N ILE A 257 2.37 6.60 -8.40
CA ILE A 257 2.65 6.07 -9.74
C ILE A 257 3.24 4.68 -9.55
N TYR A 258 2.57 3.67 -10.07
CA TYR A 258 3.03 2.29 -10.03
C TYR A 258 3.04 1.72 -11.44
N LEU A 259 4.18 1.16 -11.84
CA LEU A 259 4.31 0.46 -13.10
C LEU A 259 4.79 -0.95 -12.83
N GLU A 260 3.86 -1.91 -12.87
CA GLU A 260 4.15 -3.32 -12.71
C GLU A 260 5.11 -3.83 -13.79
N SER A 261 4.99 -3.32 -15.02
CA SER A 261 5.80 -3.76 -16.17
C SER A 261 7.30 -3.58 -15.94
N VAL A 262 7.69 -2.60 -15.11
CA VAL A 262 9.10 -2.34 -14.73
C VAL A 262 9.38 -2.50 -13.23
N GLY A 263 8.37 -2.80 -12.42
CA GLY A 263 8.47 -2.86 -10.97
C GLY A 263 8.82 -1.50 -10.33
N PHE A 264 8.33 -0.42 -10.91
CA PHE A 264 8.57 0.96 -10.47
C PHE A 264 7.44 1.42 -9.54
N LEU A 265 7.80 2.07 -8.43
CA LEU A 265 6.86 2.75 -7.54
C LEU A 265 7.39 4.13 -7.17
N LYS A 266 6.57 5.16 -7.32
CA LYS A 266 6.85 6.52 -6.87
C LYS A 266 5.65 7.10 -6.15
N ILE A 267 5.91 7.76 -5.04
CA ILE A 267 4.91 8.45 -4.23
C ILE A 267 5.37 9.89 -4.07
N ASP A 268 4.53 10.82 -4.53
CA ASP A 268 4.74 12.26 -4.43
C ASP A 268 3.62 12.90 -3.64
N ILE A 269 3.89 14.09 -3.10
CA ILE A 269 2.89 14.96 -2.48
C ILE A 269 3.04 16.39 -2.99
N ASP A 270 1.92 17.02 -3.29
CA ASP A 270 1.81 18.45 -3.56
C ASP A 270 1.04 19.11 -2.42
N TYR A 271 1.70 20.05 -1.75
CA TYR A 271 1.14 20.77 -0.60
C TYR A 271 0.42 22.03 -1.08
N GLY A 272 -0.85 22.19 -0.74
CA GLY A 272 -1.59 23.42 -1.03
C GLY A 272 -1.95 23.62 -2.50
N PHE A 273 -2.00 22.53 -3.30
CA PHE A 273 -2.40 22.56 -4.71
C PHE A 273 -1.54 23.50 -5.58
N GLN A 274 -0.23 23.54 -5.34
CA GLN A 274 0.69 24.48 -6.01
C GLN A 274 1.29 23.92 -7.30
N ASP A 275 0.87 22.71 -7.71
CA ASP A 275 1.51 21.93 -8.78
C ASP A 275 3.01 21.68 -8.53
N HIS A 276 3.42 21.68 -7.25
CA HIS A 276 4.80 21.42 -6.83
C HIS A 276 4.93 20.07 -6.14
N TRP A 277 5.18 19.04 -6.93
CA TRP A 277 5.34 17.67 -6.45
C TRP A 277 6.66 17.46 -5.71
N THR A 278 6.56 17.17 -4.41
CA THR A 278 7.65 16.74 -3.56
C THR A 278 7.68 15.21 -3.50
N GLN A 279 8.83 14.61 -3.83
CA GLN A 279 8.98 13.16 -3.77
C GLN A 279 9.06 12.66 -2.33
N LEU A 280 8.18 11.73 -1.95
CA LEU A 280 8.18 11.04 -0.66
C LEU A 280 8.94 9.72 -0.72
N PHE A 281 8.72 8.96 -1.80
CA PHE A 281 9.33 7.66 -2.01
C PHE A 281 9.52 7.41 -3.50
N LYS A 282 10.61 6.72 -3.83
CA LYS A 282 10.86 6.22 -5.18
C LYS A 282 11.65 4.92 -5.09
N GLN A 283 11.17 3.90 -5.78
CA GLN A 283 11.89 2.66 -6.02
C GLN A 283 11.81 2.32 -7.50
N GLU A 284 12.98 2.15 -8.12
CA GLU A 284 13.09 2.04 -9.57
C GLU A 284 12.78 0.64 -10.10
N LYS A 285 12.97 -0.41 -9.28
CA LYS A 285 12.76 -1.81 -9.65
C LYS A 285 12.32 -2.65 -8.46
N GLY A 286 11.64 -3.76 -8.75
CA GLY A 286 11.40 -4.83 -7.78
C GLY A 286 10.31 -4.53 -6.76
N VAL A 287 9.48 -3.50 -6.97
CA VAL A 287 8.23 -3.34 -6.21
C VAL A 287 7.13 -4.12 -6.89
N GLN A 288 6.48 -4.98 -6.12
CA GLN A 288 5.27 -5.64 -6.52
C GLN A 288 4.16 -5.26 -5.54
N LEU A 289 3.03 -4.82 -6.08
CA LEU A 289 1.82 -4.64 -5.30
C LEU A 289 0.93 -5.89 -5.47
N PRO A 290 0.42 -6.46 -4.37
CA PRO A 290 -0.54 -7.56 -4.43
C PRO A 290 -1.71 -7.27 -5.37
N LYS A 291 -2.19 -8.30 -6.08
CA LYS A 291 -3.44 -8.27 -6.86
C LYS A 291 -4.44 -9.25 -6.28
N HIS A 292 -5.71 -9.03 -6.56
CA HIS A 292 -6.72 -10.02 -6.20
C HIS A 292 -6.42 -11.33 -6.95
N PRO A 293 -6.30 -12.47 -6.23
CA PRO A 293 -5.75 -13.70 -6.81
C PRO A 293 -6.62 -14.29 -7.91
N ARG A 294 -7.92 -13.98 -7.97
CA ARG A 294 -8.83 -14.53 -8.99
C ARG A 294 -9.12 -13.60 -10.15
N THR A 295 -9.15 -12.30 -9.89
CA THR A 295 -9.56 -11.30 -10.89
C THR A 295 -8.39 -10.50 -11.44
N GLY A 296 -7.24 -10.49 -10.77
CA GLY A 296 -6.13 -9.62 -11.13
C GLY A 296 -6.43 -8.14 -10.83
N GLU A 297 -7.45 -7.82 -10.04
CA GLU A 297 -7.81 -6.43 -9.78
C GLU A 297 -7.00 -5.86 -8.61
N ARG A 298 -6.88 -4.52 -8.60
CA ARG A 298 -6.49 -3.74 -7.43
C ARG A 298 -7.57 -2.73 -7.11
N PHE A 299 -7.81 -2.51 -5.83
CA PHE A 299 -8.83 -1.62 -5.34
C PHE A 299 -8.19 -0.41 -4.67
N ILE A 300 -8.67 0.78 -5.04
CA ILE A 300 -8.21 2.04 -4.49
C ILE A 300 -9.15 2.44 -3.37
N GLY A 301 -8.60 2.75 -2.21
CA GLY A 301 -9.37 3.14 -1.03
C GLY A 301 -8.81 4.37 -0.35
N VAL A 302 -9.70 5.13 0.27
CA VAL A 302 -9.33 6.23 1.16
C VAL A 302 -10.16 6.10 2.43
N GLY A 303 -9.49 6.15 3.58
CA GLY A 303 -10.09 5.97 4.89
C GLY A 303 -9.54 6.98 5.88
N ALA A 304 -10.34 7.30 6.89
CA ALA A 304 -9.91 8.10 8.02
C ALA A 304 -10.49 7.58 9.33
N ARG A 305 -9.82 7.93 10.44
CA ARG A 305 -10.21 7.56 11.79
C ARG A 305 -10.02 8.70 12.78
N ASN A 306 -10.98 8.81 13.68
CA ASN A 306 -10.91 9.57 14.92
C ASN A 306 -10.90 8.58 16.10
N GLY A 307 -9.94 8.72 17.00
CA GLY A 307 -9.88 8.02 18.28
C GLY A 307 -10.49 8.88 19.40
N GLU A 308 -9.72 9.07 20.47
CA GLU A 308 -10.05 9.99 21.57
C GLU A 308 -10.01 11.45 21.12
N LEU A 309 -9.04 11.76 20.26
CA LEU A 309 -8.94 13.01 19.52
C LEU A 309 -9.73 12.90 18.22
N THR A 310 -10.18 14.04 17.72
CA THR A 310 -11.08 14.07 16.58
C THR A 310 -10.68 15.18 15.62
N GLN A 311 -10.73 14.89 14.34
CA GLN A 311 -10.56 15.87 13.28
C GLN A 311 -11.56 15.64 12.16
N THR A 312 -11.63 16.60 11.23
CA THR A 312 -12.41 16.46 10.01
C THR A 312 -11.45 16.10 8.88
N VAL A 313 -11.66 14.95 8.25
CA VAL A 313 -10.94 14.55 7.03
C VAL A 313 -11.90 14.59 5.86
N ILE A 314 -11.52 15.33 4.83
CA ILE A 314 -12.31 15.59 3.63
C ILE A 314 -11.59 14.99 2.43
N LEU A 315 -12.29 14.18 1.65
CA LEU A 315 -11.87 13.68 0.35
C LEU A 315 -12.57 14.51 -0.74
N HIS A 316 -11.77 15.16 -1.59
CA HIS A 316 -12.28 15.95 -2.71
C HIS A 316 -12.34 15.13 -3.99
N ARG A 317 -11.26 14.42 -4.35
CA ARG A 317 -11.28 13.54 -5.53
C ARG A 317 -10.24 12.44 -5.47
N VAL A 318 -10.51 11.39 -6.23
CA VAL A 318 -9.56 10.34 -6.61
C VAL A 318 -9.56 10.29 -8.12
N HIS A 319 -8.44 10.62 -8.75
CA HIS A 319 -8.26 10.46 -10.19
C HIS A 319 -7.30 9.33 -10.46
N THR A 320 -7.74 8.36 -11.23
CA THR A 320 -6.95 7.21 -11.63
C THR A 320 -6.74 7.26 -13.13
N TYR A 321 -5.51 7.01 -13.53
CA TYR A 321 -5.11 6.94 -14.91
C TYR A 321 -4.30 5.68 -15.15
N GLU A 322 -4.42 5.12 -16.34
CA GLU A 322 -3.68 3.94 -16.78
C GLU A 322 -2.80 4.29 -17.96
N TYR A 323 -1.71 3.56 -18.10
CA TYR A 323 -0.80 3.71 -19.23
C TYR A 323 -1.03 2.56 -20.20
N HIS A 324 -1.40 2.90 -21.43
CA HIS A 324 -1.64 1.93 -22.49
C HIS A 324 -0.98 2.38 -23.79
N TRP A 325 -0.87 1.44 -24.74
CA TRP A 325 -0.52 1.77 -26.10
C TRP A 325 -1.55 2.72 -26.73
N THR A 326 -1.06 3.72 -27.47
CA THR A 326 -1.88 4.74 -28.15
C THR A 326 -2.74 4.19 -29.29
N HIS A 327 -2.33 3.05 -29.85
CA HIS A 327 -2.99 2.40 -30.97
C HIS A 327 -3.14 0.92 -30.67
N ASP A 328 -4.37 0.42 -30.75
CA ASP A 328 -4.65 -1.00 -30.71
C ASP A 328 -4.18 -1.64 -32.02
N GLN A 329 -2.95 -2.15 -32.04
CA GLN A 329 -2.56 -3.17 -32.99
C GLN A 329 -2.73 -4.52 -32.31
N GLU A 330 -3.21 -5.54 -33.04
CA GLU A 330 -3.49 -6.89 -32.52
C GLU A 330 -2.28 -7.56 -31.83
N ASP A 331 -1.06 -7.05 -32.03
CA ASP A 331 0.19 -7.53 -31.43
C ASP A 331 0.70 -6.71 -30.21
N ASN A 332 0.02 -5.61 -29.83
CA ASN A 332 0.45 -4.72 -28.74
C ASN A 332 0.09 -5.29 -27.36
N LYS A 333 0.82 -6.31 -26.92
CA LYS A 333 0.74 -6.81 -25.55
C LYS A 333 1.58 -5.93 -24.61
N GLU A 334 1.00 -5.52 -23.50
CA GLU A 334 1.68 -4.72 -22.46
C GLU A 334 2.77 -5.53 -21.73
N ASP A 335 2.70 -6.86 -21.83
CA ASP A 335 3.73 -7.81 -21.39
C ASP A 335 4.92 -7.97 -22.36
N THR A 336 5.26 -6.95 -23.12
CA THR A 336 6.40 -6.98 -24.06
C THR A 336 7.53 -6.07 -23.63
N PHE A 337 8.76 -6.45 -23.99
CA PHE A 337 9.92 -5.58 -23.75
C PHE A 337 9.81 -4.25 -24.52
N ASP A 338 9.21 -4.27 -25.71
CA ASP A 338 8.92 -3.06 -26.49
C ASP A 338 8.04 -2.06 -25.70
N TYR A 339 7.04 -2.56 -24.97
CA TYR A 339 6.21 -1.73 -24.10
C TYR A 339 7.03 -1.14 -22.95
N VAL A 340 7.89 -1.95 -22.33
CA VAL A 340 8.82 -1.51 -21.27
C VAL A 340 9.75 -0.39 -21.75
N GLU A 341 10.32 -0.49 -22.95
CA GLU A 341 11.15 0.59 -23.51
C GLU A 341 10.34 1.87 -23.75
N GLU A 342 9.08 1.74 -24.15
CA GLU A 342 8.23 2.89 -24.43
C GLU A 342 7.74 3.57 -23.16
N ILE A 343 7.29 2.81 -22.15
CA ILE A 343 6.83 3.37 -20.87
C ILE A 343 8.00 4.04 -20.11
N THR A 344 9.21 3.47 -20.17
CA THR A 344 10.40 4.12 -19.57
C THR A 344 10.76 5.42 -20.29
N ARG A 345 10.56 5.48 -21.61
CA ARG A 345 10.68 6.72 -22.39
C ARG A 345 9.60 7.74 -22.01
N TYR A 346 8.36 7.29 -21.83
CA TYR A 346 7.26 8.12 -21.36
C TYR A 346 7.55 8.72 -19.98
N LEU A 347 7.99 7.91 -19.01
CA LEU A 347 8.39 8.36 -17.67
C LEU A 347 9.48 9.43 -17.72
N LYS A 348 10.47 9.25 -18.57
CA LYS A 348 11.55 10.22 -18.76
C LYS A 348 11.04 11.53 -19.35
N TRP A 349 10.11 11.45 -20.30
CA TRP A 349 9.54 12.59 -20.98
C TRP A 349 8.59 13.39 -20.07
N GLU A 350 7.62 12.72 -19.45
CA GLU A 350 6.56 13.34 -18.65
C GLU A 350 7.06 13.73 -17.25
N LEU A 351 7.78 12.83 -16.59
CA LEU A 351 8.15 12.96 -15.17
C LEU A 351 9.63 13.28 -14.97
N GLY A 352 10.46 13.25 -16.02
CA GLY A 352 11.90 13.40 -15.90
C GLY A 352 12.61 12.20 -15.27
N GLU A 353 11.91 11.06 -15.14
CA GLU A 353 12.40 9.88 -14.44
C GLU A 353 13.15 8.93 -15.38
N VAL A 354 14.35 8.51 -14.99
CA VAL A 354 15.15 7.58 -15.79
C VAL A 354 15.13 6.21 -15.11
N VAL A 355 14.34 5.29 -15.67
CA VAL A 355 14.35 3.87 -15.28
C VAL A 355 15.06 3.11 -16.39
N LYS A 356 16.14 2.39 -16.04
CA LYS A 356 16.86 1.54 -16.99
C LYS A 356 16.41 0.10 -16.79
N MET A 357 15.88 -0.55 -17.82
CA MET A 357 15.58 -1.98 -17.79
C MET A 357 16.14 -2.63 -19.05
N GLU A 358 17.01 -3.61 -18.87
CA GLU A 358 17.55 -4.42 -19.97
C GLU A 358 16.64 -5.63 -20.25
N GLU A 359 16.72 -6.21 -21.44
CA GLU A 359 15.85 -7.32 -21.87
C GLU A 359 16.00 -8.57 -20.97
N ASP A 360 17.23 -8.89 -20.56
CA ASP A 360 17.50 -9.99 -19.63
C ASP A 360 16.91 -9.73 -18.23
N GLU A 361 17.01 -8.49 -17.77
CA GLU A 361 16.40 -8.06 -16.50
C GLU A 361 14.88 -8.11 -16.57
N TYR A 362 14.30 -7.67 -17.68
CA TYR A 362 12.87 -7.76 -17.95
C TYR A 362 12.40 -9.22 -17.95
N THR A 363 13.11 -10.10 -18.65
CA THR A 363 12.77 -11.53 -18.70
C THR A 363 12.78 -12.13 -17.29
N ARG A 364 13.79 -11.80 -16.48
CA ARG A 364 13.85 -12.22 -15.07
C ARG A 364 12.69 -11.64 -14.25
N TRP A 365 12.37 -10.37 -14.44
CA TRP A 365 11.27 -9.69 -13.76
C TRP A 365 9.92 -10.31 -14.11
N SER A 366 9.67 -10.54 -15.40
CA SER A 366 8.45 -11.18 -15.88
C SER A 366 8.28 -12.60 -15.33
N LEU A 367 9.37 -13.34 -15.14
CA LEU A 367 9.34 -14.65 -14.47
C LEU A 367 8.98 -14.53 -12.98
N ILE A 368 9.55 -13.56 -12.26
CA ILE A 368 9.24 -13.32 -10.83
C ILE A 368 7.75 -12.96 -10.69
N ARG A 369 7.28 -12.04 -11.53
CA ARG A 369 5.88 -11.61 -11.61
C ARG A 369 4.96 -12.81 -11.84
N GLY A 370 5.25 -13.66 -12.84
CA GLY A 370 4.47 -14.87 -13.14
C GLY A 370 4.44 -15.91 -12.00
N GLN A 371 5.59 -16.17 -11.35
CA GLN A 371 5.68 -17.16 -10.28
C GLN A 371 4.86 -16.80 -9.04
N MET A 372 4.69 -15.51 -8.76
CA MET A 372 3.87 -15.05 -7.63
C MET A 372 2.37 -15.19 -7.90
N TYR A 373 1.92 -14.96 -9.14
CA TYR A 373 0.53 -15.28 -9.52
C TYR A 373 0.21 -16.75 -9.29
N ASP A 374 1.09 -17.65 -9.73
CA ASP A 374 0.90 -19.10 -9.56
C ASP A 374 0.94 -19.54 -8.08
N ALA A 375 1.64 -18.81 -7.21
CA ALA A 375 1.69 -19.08 -5.78
C ALA A 375 0.35 -18.74 -5.09
N ASP A 376 -0.29 -17.66 -5.51
CA ASP A 376 -1.60 -17.23 -5.03
C ASP A 376 -2.77 -18.07 -5.61
N PHE A 377 -2.59 -18.65 -6.80
CA PHE A 377 -3.53 -19.60 -7.41
C PHE A 377 -3.45 -21.03 -6.87
N LYS A 378 -2.56 -21.32 -5.91
CA LYS A 378 -2.71 -22.51 -5.09
C LYS A 378 -3.89 -22.27 -4.15
N GLU A 379 -5.10 -22.49 -4.67
CA GLU A 379 -6.21 -22.90 -3.85
C GLU A 379 -5.66 -23.94 -2.86
N ASP A 380 -5.75 -23.63 -1.58
CA ASP A 380 -5.96 -24.66 -0.57
C ASP A 380 -7.14 -25.48 -1.12
N GLU A 381 -6.84 -26.57 -1.84
CA GLU A 381 -7.81 -27.59 -2.20
C GLU A 381 -8.63 -27.79 -0.94
N ALA A 382 -9.89 -27.33 -0.95
CA ALA A 382 -10.77 -27.40 0.21
C ALA A 382 -10.57 -28.78 0.82
N PRO A 383 -10.10 -28.89 2.08
CA PRO A 383 -9.39 -30.06 2.56
C PRO A 383 -10.19 -31.28 2.14
N LYS A 384 -9.68 -32.01 1.12
CA LYS A 384 -10.39 -33.13 0.48
C LYS A 384 -10.99 -33.90 1.63
N ARG A 385 -12.33 -33.92 1.77
CA ARG A 385 -13.02 -34.53 2.91
C ARG A 385 -12.37 -35.89 3.12
N VAL A 386 -11.43 -35.98 4.06
CA VAL A 386 -10.70 -37.22 4.27
C VAL A 386 -11.76 -38.10 4.88
N SER A 387 -12.33 -38.99 4.06
CA SER A 387 -13.39 -39.85 4.52
C SER A 387 -12.89 -40.51 5.79
N TYR A 388 -13.66 -40.39 6.87
CA TYR A 388 -13.32 -40.95 8.17
C TYR A 388 -12.96 -42.45 8.07
N LEU A 389 -13.48 -43.11 7.02
CA LEU A 389 -13.15 -44.45 6.54
C LEU A 389 -11.65 -44.69 6.29
N PHE A 390 -10.88 -43.75 5.73
CA PHE A 390 -9.45 -44.00 5.48
C PHE A 390 -8.60 -43.95 6.76
N ARG A 391 -9.02 -43.18 7.77
CA ARG A 391 -8.33 -43.09 9.07
C ARG A 391 -8.57 -44.35 9.91
N THR A 392 -9.77 -44.94 9.85
CA THR A 392 -10.07 -46.22 10.52
C THR A 392 -9.35 -47.40 9.86
N ILE A 393 -9.23 -47.42 8.53
CA ILE A 393 -8.52 -48.49 7.81
C ILE A 393 -7.01 -48.49 8.12
N LYS A 394 -6.37 -47.30 8.20
CA LYS A 394 -4.95 -47.21 8.60
C LYS A 394 -4.74 -47.65 10.05
N PHE A 395 -5.65 -47.30 10.97
CA PHE A 395 -5.60 -47.75 12.36
C PHE A 395 -5.77 -49.29 12.45
N LEU A 396 -6.72 -49.86 11.73
CA LEU A 396 -6.98 -51.30 11.72
C LEU A 396 -5.77 -52.10 11.18
N LYS A 397 -5.14 -51.63 10.09
CA LYS A 397 -3.90 -52.25 9.57
C LYS A 397 -2.76 -52.22 10.58
N ARG A 398 -2.59 -51.10 11.29
CA ARG A 398 -1.52 -50.96 12.29
C ARG A 398 -1.77 -51.87 13.50
N SER A 399 -3.02 -52.01 13.93
CA SER A 399 -3.40 -52.92 15.02
C SER A 399 -3.23 -54.39 14.64
N LEU A 400 -3.50 -54.78 13.39
CA LEU A 400 -3.28 -56.13 12.87
C LEU A 400 -1.79 -56.54 12.89
N VAL A 401 -0.89 -55.61 12.56
CA VAL A 401 0.56 -55.85 12.63
C VAL A 401 1.01 -56.07 14.08
N TRP A 402 0.51 -55.27 15.03
CA TRP A 402 0.83 -55.45 16.44
C TRP A 402 0.28 -56.76 17.02
N LEU A 403 -0.92 -57.17 16.62
CA LEU A 403 -1.49 -58.47 16.96
C LEU A 403 -0.62 -59.61 16.42
N GLY A 404 -0.19 -59.52 15.15
CA GLY A 404 0.73 -60.48 14.53
C GLY A 404 2.04 -60.61 15.31
N MET A 405 2.68 -59.49 15.65
CA MET A 405 3.90 -59.48 16.45
C MET A 405 3.70 -60.08 17.86
N ALA A 406 2.58 -59.77 18.52
CA ALA A 406 2.26 -60.34 19.83
C ALA A 406 2.07 -61.87 19.76
N THR A 407 1.42 -62.39 18.72
CA THR A 407 1.31 -63.85 18.51
C THR A 407 2.67 -64.50 18.26
N ILE A 408 3.55 -63.89 17.47
CA ILE A 408 4.90 -64.42 17.23
C ILE A 408 5.70 -64.44 18.53
N ALA A 409 5.67 -63.35 19.31
CA ALA A 409 6.34 -63.27 20.61
C ALA A 409 5.79 -64.32 21.59
N TYR A 410 4.47 -64.53 21.60
CA TYR A 410 3.84 -65.58 22.40
C TYR A 410 4.31 -66.98 21.99
N LEU A 411 4.33 -67.30 20.69
CA LEU A 411 4.81 -68.58 20.18
C LEU A 411 6.29 -68.82 20.52
N ILE A 412 7.14 -67.80 20.39
CA ILE A 412 8.54 -67.85 20.82
C ILE A 412 8.61 -68.11 22.33
N SER A 413 7.79 -67.45 23.14
CA SER A 413 7.77 -67.65 24.59
C SER A 413 7.36 -69.08 24.98
N VAL A 414 6.37 -69.65 24.29
CA VAL A 414 5.91 -71.04 24.50
C VAL A 414 7.01 -72.01 24.07
N TYR A 415 7.63 -71.78 22.91
CA TYR A 415 8.72 -72.61 22.39
C TYR A 415 9.93 -72.61 23.34
N LEU A 416 10.34 -71.43 23.82
CA LEU A 416 11.38 -71.29 24.85
C LEU A 416 11.00 -72.02 26.14
N ARG A 417 9.75 -71.91 26.60
CA ARG A 417 9.27 -72.59 27.81
C ARG A 417 9.28 -74.12 27.66
N VAL A 418 8.99 -74.64 26.46
CA VAL A 418 9.09 -76.08 26.15
C VAL A 418 10.55 -76.55 26.10
N ILE A 419 11.46 -75.77 25.50
CA ILE A 419 12.89 -76.08 25.49
C ILE A 419 13.48 -76.06 26.91
N LEU A 420 13.15 -75.04 27.70
CA LEU A 420 13.61 -74.90 29.09
C LEU A 420 13.08 -76.03 29.98
N ARG A 421 11.87 -76.55 29.71
CA ARG A 421 11.34 -77.77 30.35
C ARG A 421 12.07 -79.04 29.89
N LYS A 422 12.36 -79.19 28.59
CA LYS A 422 13.10 -80.37 28.07
C LYS A 422 14.56 -80.42 28.52
N LYS A 423 15.20 -79.26 28.74
CA LYS A 423 16.58 -79.17 29.27
C LYS A 423 16.68 -79.20 30.80
N GLY A 424 15.57 -79.39 31.52
CA GLY A 424 15.57 -79.56 32.98
C GLY A 424 15.92 -78.30 33.80
N PHE A 425 15.95 -77.11 33.18
CA PHE A 425 16.45 -75.88 33.82
C PHE A 425 15.41 -75.18 34.74
N LEU A 426 14.14 -75.58 34.66
CA LEU A 426 13.06 -75.09 35.55
C LEU A 426 12.75 -76.08 36.68
N ARG A 427 13.79 -76.50 37.41
CA ARG A 427 13.67 -77.05 38.77
C ARG A 427 14.57 -76.23 39.69
N GLY A 428 13.98 -75.26 40.40
CA GLY A 428 14.66 -74.64 41.53
C GLY A 428 14.16 -73.25 41.91
N ARG A 429 13.37 -73.21 43.00
CA ARG A 429 13.43 -72.24 44.10
C ARG A 429 13.64 -70.75 43.78
N MET A 430 12.64 -69.95 44.15
CA MET A 430 12.72 -68.75 45.03
C MET A 430 11.27 -68.44 45.41
N LYS A 431 10.74 -68.79 46.59
CA LYS A 431 11.04 -68.32 47.95
C LYS A 431 11.24 -66.80 48.03
N GLY A 432 10.15 -66.12 48.38
CA GLY A 432 10.09 -65.01 49.32
C GLY A 432 10.86 -63.74 48.93
N ARG A 433 10.12 -62.76 48.41
CA ARG A 433 10.34 -61.34 48.72
C ARG A 433 9.03 -60.60 48.53
N GLU A 434 8.37 -60.36 49.66
CA GLU A 434 7.33 -59.35 49.80
C GLU A 434 7.96 -57.98 49.50
N PHE A 435 7.30 -57.20 48.65
CA PHE A 435 7.54 -55.75 48.58
C PHE A 435 6.20 -55.02 48.68
N PRO A 436 6.21 -53.86 49.35
CA PRO A 436 5.07 -53.30 50.06
C PRO A 436 4.08 -52.57 49.16
N VAL A 437 2.82 -52.64 49.60
CA VAL A 437 1.67 -51.93 49.03
C VAL A 437 1.66 -50.49 49.55
N GLY A 438 1.46 -49.54 48.64
CA GLY A 438 1.30 -48.11 48.91
C GLY A 438 2.07 -47.31 47.85
N ILE A 439 1.48 -46.45 47.02
CA ILE A 439 0.53 -45.38 47.34
C ILE A 439 -0.31 -45.12 46.09
N LEU A 440 -1.62 -45.30 46.18
CA LEU A 440 -2.62 -44.72 45.28
C LEU A 440 -3.77 -44.27 46.17
N GLY A 441 -3.96 -42.97 46.26
CA GLY A 441 -4.97 -42.33 47.10
C GLY A 441 -5.37 -40.99 46.52
N LYS A 442 -6.41 -41.06 45.68
CA LYS A 442 -7.18 -40.00 45.00
C LYS A 442 -6.60 -39.41 43.72
#